data_AF-A0AAW8LGA7-F1
#
_entry.id   AF-A0AAW8LGA7-F1
#
_cell.length_a   1.000
_cell.length_b   1.000
_cell.length_c   1.000
_cell.angle_alpha   90.00
_cell.angle_beta   90.00
_cell.angle_gamma   90.00
#
_symmetry.space_group_name_H-M   'P 1'
#
loop_
_entity.id
_entity.type
_entity.pdbx_description
1 polymer ?
#
loop_
_entity_poly.entity_id
_entity_poly.type
_entity_poly.pdbx_seq_one_letter_code
_entity_poly.pdbx_strand_id
1 'polypeptide(L)'
;MVFAQRLSQSAYDQFISAQTKIVNETKYILDEDDQKADAQTQRQAFCKRLKAYQDIQKVSEENSSLDMAPTMAMIAKNFLERQDQSLTQSGMTTNVFCKNRDVE
;
A
#
# COMPACT_ATOMS: atom_id res chain seq x y z
N MET A 1 -16.44 -21.04 -5.89
CA MET A 1 -16.82 -19.62 -5.78
C MET A 1 -16.28 -19.13 -4.44
N VAL A 2 -15.28 -18.26 -4.44
CA VAL A 2 -14.82 -17.61 -3.21
C VAL A 2 -15.72 -16.40 -3.03
N PHE A 3 -16.70 -16.50 -2.12
CA PHE A 3 -17.50 -15.34 -1.76
C PHE A 3 -16.56 -14.35 -1.06
N ALA A 4 -16.19 -13.29 -1.78
CA ALA A 4 -15.49 -12.15 -1.20
C ALA A 4 -16.27 -11.69 0.04
N GLN A 5 -15.56 -11.53 1.16
CA GLN A 5 -16.19 -11.21 2.43
C GLN A 5 -16.67 -9.76 2.36
N ARG A 6 -17.94 -9.56 2.00
CA ARG A 6 -18.52 -8.23 1.82
C ARG A 6 -18.56 -7.52 3.16
N LEU A 7 -17.81 -6.43 3.26
CA LEU A 7 -17.79 -5.54 4.40
C LEU A 7 -19.07 -4.70 4.45
N SER A 8 -19.46 -4.27 5.64
CA SER A 8 -20.36 -3.12 5.78
C SER A 8 -19.62 -1.84 5.41
N GLN A 9 -20.35 -0.77 5.11
CA GLN A 9 -19.75 0.55 4.89
C GLN A 9 -18.86 0.97 6.06
N SER A 10 -19.33 0.80 7.30
CA SER A 10 -18.56 1.16 8.49
C SER A 10 -17.26 0.36 8.64
N ALA A 11 -17.25 -0.93 8.31
CA ALA A 11 -16.06 -1.76 8.37
C ALA A 11 -15.07 -1.39 7.26
N TYR A 12 -15.58 -1.04 6.08
CA TYR A 12 -14.78 -0.54 4.97
C TYR A 12 -14.15 0.82 5.29
N ASP A 13 -14.89 1.76 5.88
CA ASP A 13 -14.37 3.07 6.29
C ASP A 13 -13.28 2.93 7.35
N GLN A 14 -13.47 2.03 8.33
CA GLN A 14 -12.44 1.70 9.32
C GLN A 14 -11.20 1.09 8.68
N PHE A 15 -11.39 0.19 7.71
CA PHE A 15 -10.29 -0.38 6.93
C PHE A 15 -9.51 0.70 6.18
N ILE A 16 -10.18 1.58 5.44
CA ILE A 16 -9.52 2.69 4.72
C ILE A 16 -8.80 3.62 5.67
N SER A 17 -9.39 3.93 6.83
CA SER A 17 -8.75 4.73 7.87
C SER A 17 -7.44 4.09 8.37
N ALA A 18 -7.46 2.77 8.64
CA ALA A 18 -6.27 2.04 9.06
C ALA A 18 -5.17 2.04 7.99
N GLN A 19 -5.52 1.82 6.72
CA GLN A 19 -4.55 1.86 5.63
C GLN A 19 -3.99 3.27 5.40
N THR A 20 -4.85 4.30 5.49
CA THR A 20 -4.45 5.70 5.39
C THR A 20 -3.45 6.08 6.49
N LYS A 21 -3.63 5.54 7.70
CA LYS A 21 -2.68 5.73 8.80
C LYS A 21 -1.29 5.21 8.43
N ILE A 22 -1.19 4.02 7.85
CA ILE A 22 0.10 3.45 7.39
C ILE A 22 0.75 4.35 6.32
N VAL A 23 -0.04 4.85 5.36
CA VAL A 23 0.48 5.76 4.31
C VAL A 23 1.02 7.05 4.91
N ASN A 24 0.31 7.62 5.89
CA ASN A 24 0.73 8.84 6.59
C ASN A 24 1.98 8.60 7.44
N GLU A 25 2.02 7.53 8.25
CA GLU A 25 3.18 7.17 9.06
C GLU A 25 4.44 6.98 8.21
N THR A 26 4.29 6.37 7.03
CA THR A 26 5.42 6.15 6.09
C THR A 26 5.84 7.42 5.36
N LYS A 27 4.99 8.46 5.29
CA LYS A 27 5.30 9.75 4.63
C LYS A 27 6.38 10.51 5.35
N TYR A 28 6.33 10.54 6.67
CA TYR A 28 7.35 11.14 7.52
C TYR A 28 8.73 10.48 7.33
N ILE A 29 8.77 9.23 6.85
CA ILE A 29 10.02 8.49 6.65
C ILE A 29 10.53 8.62 5.22
N LEU A 30 9.63 8.62 4.23
CA LEU A 30 9.98 8.47 2.81
C LEU A 30 9.99 9.77 2.02
N ASP A 31 9.26 10.78 2.48
CA ASP A 31 8.92 11.96 1.68
C ASP A 31 9.37 13.27 2.34
N GLU A 32 10.01 13.24 3.52
CA GLU A 32 10.58 14.44 4.16
C GLU A 32 11.98 14.77 3.60
N ASP A 33 12.29 16.07 3.47
CA ASP A 33 13.55 16.56 2.89
C ASP A 33 14.77 16.34 3.81
N ASP A 34 14.59 16.41 5.14
CA ASP A 34 15.62 16.13 6.15
C ASP A 34 15.53 14.66 6.62
N GLN A 35 15.62 13.75 5.65
CA GLN A 35 15.43 12.33 5.88
C GLN A 35 16.58 11.74 6.70
N LYS A 36 16.35 11.60 8.01
CA LYS A 36 17.28 11.00 8.99
C LYS A 36 17.19 9.48 9.09
N ALA A 37 16.20 8.88 8.46
CA ALA A 37 15.97 7.44 8.51
C ALA A 37 17.03 6.70 7.70
N ASP A 38 17.59 5.63 8.26
CA ASP A 38 18.50 4.77 7.52
C ASP A 38 17.79 4.02 6.38
N ALA A 39 18.59 3.47 5.46
CA ALA A 39 18.08 2.77 4.28
C ALA A 39 17.20 1.56 4.63
N GLN A 40 17.43 0.90 5.77
CA GLN A 40 16.61 -0.22 6.22
C GLN A 40 15.22 0.26 6.65
N THR A 41 15.15 1.36 7.39
CA THR A 41 13.92 2.00 7.84
C THR A 41 13.11 2.54 6.67
N GLN A 42 13.77 3.20 5.70
CA GLN A 42 13.14 3.62 4.45
C GLN A 42 12.58 2.42 3.68
N ARG A 43 13.36 1.36 3.51
CA ARG A 43 12.90 0.13 2.82
C ARG A 43 11.68 -0.48 3.51
N GLN A 44 11.70 -0.59 4.84
CA GLN A 44 10.56 -1.11 5.60
C GLN A 44 9.32 -0.22 5.46
N ALA A 45 9.49 1.10 5.53
CA ALA A 45 8.40 2.06 5.34
C ALA A 45 7.81 1.96 3.93
N PHE A 46 8.67 1.86 2.90
CA PHE A 46 8.25 1.66 1.52
C PHE A 46 7.41 0.39 1.38
N CYS A 47 7.90 -0.74 1.90
CA CYS A 47 7.20 -2.01 1.78
C CYS A 47 5.87 -2.04 2.56
N LYS A 48 5.79 -1.37 3.72
CA LYS A 48 4.53 -1.17 4.44
C LYS A 48 3.53 -0.35 3.61
N ARG A 49 3.97 0.76 3.02
CA ARG A 49 3.15 1.60 2.15
C ARG A 49 2.65 0.84 0.92
N LEU A 50 3.54 0.09 0.27
CA LEU A 50 3.20 -0.72 -0.89
C LEU A 50 2.12 -1.75 -0.54
N LYS A 51 2.29 -2.47 0.59
CA LYS A 51 1.31 -3.43 1.08
C LYS A 51 -0.04 -2.78 1.42
N ALA A 52 -0.03 -1.59 2.01
CA ALA A 52 -1.27 -0.86 2.31
C ALA A 52 -2.07 -0.57 1.04
N TYR A 53 -1.41 -0.12 -0.04
CA TYR A 53 -2.08 0.09 -1.33
C TYR A 53 -2.53 -1.21 -1.99
N GLN A 54 -1.77 -2.32 -1.89
CA GLN A 54 -2.23 -3.63 -2.35
C GLN A 54 -3.52 -4.08 -1.63
N ASP A 55 -3.59 -3.85 -0.32
CA ASP A 55 -4.77 -4.16 0.47
C ASP A 55 -5.94 -3.26 0.10
N ILE A 56 -5.72 -1.94 -0.05
CA ILE A 56 -6.75 -1.01 -0.50
C ILE A 56 -7.31 -1.46 -1.85
N GLN A 57 -6.45 -1.76 -2.83
CA GLN A 57 -6.89 -2.21 -4.14
C GLN A 57 -7.79 -3.45 -4.01
N LYS A 58 -7.28 -4.50 -3.37
CA LYS A 58 -7.97 -5.79 -3.25
C LYS A 58 -9.33 -5.65 -2.53
N VAL A 59 -9.34 -5.04 -1.35
CA VAL A 59 -10.57 -4.91 -0.54
C VAL A 59 -11.58 -4.02 -1.25
N SER A 60 -11.13 -2.96 -1.93
CA SER A 60 -12.02 -2.06 -2.66
C SER A 60 -12.62 -2.70 -3.91
N GLU A 61 -11.86 -3.53 -4.63
CA GLU A 61 -12.37 -4.34 -5.76
C GLU A 61 -13.39 -5.38 -5.29
N GLU A 62 -13.13 -6.03 -4.15
CA GLU A 62 -14.04 -7.00 -3.51
C GLU A 62 -15.33 -6.37 -2.97
N ASN A 63 -15.31 -5.06 -2.71
CA ASN A 63 -16.41 -4.30 -2.11
C ASN A 63 -16.87 -3.13 -2.99
N SER A 64 -16.82 -3.28 -4.31
CA SER A 64 -17.07 -2.21 -5.30
C SER A 64 -18.45 -1.54 -5.22
N SER A 65 -19.41 -2.12 -4.49
CA SER A 65 -20.73 -1.54 -4.23
C SER A 65 -20.76 -0.53 -3.07
N LEU A 66 -19.70 -0.46 -2.26
CA LEU A 66 -19.58 0.48 -1.15
C LEU A 66 -19.14 1.85 -1.64
N ASP A 67 -19.50 2.88 -0.87
CA ASP A 67 -19.09 4.23 -1.19
C ASP A 67 -17.57 4.36 -1.21
N MET A 68 -17.06 5.15 -2.14
CA MET A 68 -15.64 5.38 -2.41
C MET A 68 -14.80 4.14 -2.79
N ALA A 69 -15.32 2.92 -2.72
CA ALA A 69 -14.56 1.71 -3.07
C ALA A 69 -14.01 1.72 -4.50
N PRO A 70 -14.81 2.00 -5.55
CA PRO A 70 -14.26 2.11 -6.91
C PRO A 70 -13.15 3.16 -7.04
N THR A 71 -13.30 4.30 -6.35
CA THR A 71 -12.32 5.39 -6.34
C THR A 71 -11.02 4.96 -5.66
N MET A 72 -11.11 4.31 -4.50
CA MET A 72 -9.94 3.83 -3.75
C MET A 72 -9.20 2.72 -4.49
N ALA A 73 -9.94 1.82 -5.16
CA ALA A 73 -9.33 0.82 -6.04
C ALA A 73 -8.51 1.48 -7.15
N MET A 74 -9.07 2.50 -7.81
CA MET A 74 -8.38 3.26 -8.86
C MET A 74 -7.12 3.98 -8.35
N ILE A 75 -7.22 4.67 -7.21
CA ILE A 75 -6.08 5.37 -6.60
C ILE A 75 -4.97 4.39 -6.26
N ALA A 76 -5.32 3.28 -5.60
CA ALA A 76 -4.35 2.26 -5.21
C ALA A 76 -3.67 1.63 -6.42
N LYS A 77 -4.45 1.25 -7.44
CA LYS A 77 -3.92 0.72 -8.70
C LYS A 77 -2.93 1.68 -9.36
N ASN A 78 -3.29 2.95 -9.50
CA ASN A 78 -2.41 3.97 -10.08
C ASN A 78 -1.09 4.13 -9.30
N PHE A 79 -1.14 4.09 -7.96
CA PHE A 79 0.05 4.14 -7.15
C PHE A 79 0.94 2.92 -7.39
N LEU A 80 0.37 1.71 -7.34
CA LEU A 80 1.09 0.45 -7.48
C LEU A 80 1.76 0.33 -8.85
N GLU A 81 1.06 0.72 -9.92
CA GLU A 81 1.62 0.73 -11.28
C GLU A 81 2.85 1.65 -11.38
N ARG A 82 2.79 2.84 -10.76
CA ARG A 82 3.94 3.76 -10.74
C ARG A 82 5.12 3.20 -9.95
N GLN A 83 4.86 2.55 -8.81
CA GLN A 83 5.93 1.94 -8.03
C GLN A 83 6.58 0.76 -8.76
N ASP A 84 5.78 -0.07 -9.43
CA ASP A 84 6.28 -1.19 -10.21
C ASP A 84 7.12 -0.72 -11.40
N GLN A 85 6.68 0.32 -12.11
CA GLN A 85 7.47 0.96 -13.17
C GLN A 85 8.81 1.51 -12.65
N SER A 86 8.80 2.23 -11.53
CA SER A 86 10.01 2.81 -10.94
C SER A 86 11.02 1.72 -10.55
N LEU A 87 10.56 0.65 -9.90
CA LEU A 87 11.44 -0.47 -9.52
C LEU A 87 11.95 -1.22 -10.74
N THR A 88 11.10 -1.48 -11.72
CA THR A 88 11.49 -2.16 -12.96
C THR A 88 12.55 -1.38 -13.73
N GLN A 89 12.43 -0.04 -13.79
CA GLN A 89 13.45 0.83 -14.38
C GLN A 89 14.79 0.76 -13.65
N SER A 90 14.79 0.46 -12.35
CA SER A 90 16.01 0.21 -11.57
C SER A 90 16.55 -1.23 -11.68
N GLY A 91 15.91 -2.09 -12.50
CA GLY A 91 16.27 -3.51 -12.62
C GLY A 91 15.83 -4.37 -11.42
N MET A 92 14.88 -3.88 -10.61
CA MET A 92 14.33 -4.57 -9.45
C MET A 92 12.83 -4.87 -9.63
N THR A 93 12.28 -5.73 -8.80
CA THR A 93 10.83 -5.94 -8.69
C THR A 93 10.37 -5.64 -7.27
N THR A 94 9.09 -5.30 -7.09
CA THR A 94 8.46 -5.12 -5.77
C THR A 94 8.70 -6.31 -4.86
N ASN A 95 8.55 -7.54 -5.37
CA ASN A 95 8.79 -8.76 -4.63
C ASN A 95 10.23 -8.90 -4.17
N VAL A 96 11.21 -8.63 -5.03
CA VAL A 96 12.64 -8.71 -4.66
C VAL A 96 12.99 -7.60 -3.67
N PHE A 97 12.50 -6.39 -3.92
CA PHE A 97 12.74 -5.22 -3.07
C PHE A 97 12.14 -5.40 -1.67
N CYS A 98 10.95 -5.99 -1.56
CA CYS A 98 10.27 -6.20 -0.29
C CYS A 98 10.40 -7.60 0.31
N LYS A 99 11.17 -8.49 -0.33
CA LYS A 99 11.51 -9.80 0.27
C LYS A 99 12.32 -9.55 1.53
N ASN A 100 11.84 -10.02 2.68
CA ASN A 100 12.60 -10.04 3.92
C ASN A 100 14.00 -10.60 3.61
N ARG A 101 15.02 -9.73 3.67
CA ARG A 101 16.28 -10.18 4.24
C ARG A 101 16.03 -9.98 5.72
N ASP A 102 15.73 -11.08 6.40
CA ASP A 102 15.70 -11.19 7.85
C ASP A 102 16.87 -10.35 8.41
N VAL A 103 16.64 -9.38 9.31
CA VAL A 103 16.65 -9.63 10.75
C VAL A 103 17.34 -10.96 11.08
N GLU A 104 18.66 -10.94 11.01
CA GLU A 104 19.47 -11.48 12.10
C GLU A 104 20.08 -10.30 12.87
#